data_AF-A0A6J1QKP1-F1
#
_entry.id   AF-A0A6J1QKP1-F1
#
_cell.length_a   1.000
_cell.length_b   1.000
_cell.length_c   1.000
_cell.angle_alpha   90.00
_cell.angle_beta   90.00
_cell.angle_gamma   90.00
#
_symmetry.space_group_name_H-M   'P 1'
#
loop_
_entity.id
_entity.type
_entity.pdbx_description
1 polymer ?
#
loop_
_entity_poly.entity_id
_entity_poly.type
_entity_poly.pdbx_seq_one_letter_code
_entity_poly.pdbx_strand_id
1 'polypeptide(L)'
;MQNEHSTDSLVHKDLTKLPMNIIKYVSEQGCVFLDYLQEVLGGPTEFWSFLVKCFFNRRDFSGSEYLTTNDFKDSLYDHFKEKHGVLDSVKWDEWFNQPGIPPSYRGFMAIEKTDWHRKADSLVDEKEYEKSRDLILEVTRNTDDRAIIEFLTYLLTLPTDLSPAKLLLIERPILEMRPYCEIKFLWLRLCIKNKWSDDGRITKTALNFVCNEYCLPKYACPIFRDLYEWEETRQSAITRFRAIITATDDNRSKMLPETINELSSILGVALEPRA
;
A
#
# COMPACT_ATOMS: atom_id res chain seq x y z
N MET A 1 25.86 -40.66 -8.47
CA MET A 1 24.71 -39.91 -9.00
C MET A 1 24.15 -39.08 -7.87
N GLN A 2 24.68 -37.87 -7.69
CA GLN A 2 24.15 -36.87 -6.76
C GLN A 2 23.27 -35.95 -7.59
N ASN A 3 21.98 -35.90 -7.28
CA ASN A 3 21.08 -34.88 -7.81
C ASN A 3 21.44 -33.58 -7.10
N GLU A 4 22.02 -32.63 -7.83
CA GLU A 4 22.12 -31.24 -7.41
C GLU A 4 20.70 -30.67 -7.34
N HIS A 5 20.24 -30.37 -6.12
CA HIS A 5 19.08 -29.51 -5.94
C HIS A 5 19.46 -28.10 -6.38
N SER A 6 19.10 -27.73 -7.61
CA SER A 6 19.09 -26.35 -8.09
C SER A 6 18.16 -25.55 -7.19
N THR A 7 18.73 -24.79 -6.26
CA THR A 7 18.00 -23.75 -5.53
C THR A 7 17.73 -22.61 -6.51
N ASP A 8 16.58 -22.66 -7.17
CA ASP A 8 16.06 -21.52 -7.94
C ASP A 8 15.80 -20.37 -6.97
N SER A 9 16.80 -19.52 -6.77
CA SER A 9 16.67 -18.27 -6.03
C SER A 9 15.69 -17.37 -6.77
N LEU A 10 14.50 -17.16 -6.22
CA LEU A 10 13.51 -16.17 -6.69
C LEU A 10 14.07 -14.74 -6.71
N VAL A 11 15.13 -14.48 -5.94
CA VAL A 11 15.83 -13.20 -5.91
C VAL A 11 16.99 -13.27 -6.90
N HIS A 12 16.82 -12.63 -8.05
CA HIS A 12 17.94 -12.29 -8.93
C HIS A 12 18.92 -11.45 -8.08
N LYS A 13 20.23 -11.74 -8.16
CA LYS A 13 21.30 -11.07 -7.37
C LYS A 13 21.35 -9.53 -7.48
N ASP A 14 20.50 -8.97 -8.33
CA ASP A 14 20.32 -7.55 -8.55
C ASP A 14 18.98 -7.10 -7.94
N LEU A 15 19.01 -6.73 -6.66
CA LEU A 15 17.86 -6.22 -5.90
C LEU A 15 17.24 -4.95 -6.51
N THR A 16 17.92 -4.32 -7.47
CA THR A 16 17.41 -3.13 -8.18
C THR A 16 16.33 -3.45 -9.22
N LYS A 17 16.08 -4.75 -9.50
CA LYS A 17 15.15 -5.21 -10.54
C LYS A 17 13.90 -5.91 -10.02
N LEU A 18 13.72 -6.08 -8.71
CA LEU A 18 12.44 -6.59 -8.21
C LEU A 18 11.39 -5.48 -8.40
N PRO A 19 10.29 -5.76 -9.14
CA PRO A 19 9.25 -4.76 -9.28
C PRO A 19 8.64 -4.49 -7.90
N MET A 20 8.46 -3.20 -7.59
CA MET A 20 8.11 -2.68 -6.25
C MET A 20 6.84 -3.35 -5.66
N ASN A 21 5.94 -3.80 -6.55
CA ASN A 21 4.74 -4.54 -6.19
C ASN A 21 5.06 -5.89 -5.53
N ILE A 22 6.04 -6.66 -6.03
CA ILE A 22 6.43 -7.95 -5.45
C ILE A 22 7.00 -7.75 -4.04
N ILE A 23 7.83 -6.71 -3.84
CA ILE A 23 8.41 -6.40 -2.52
C ILE A 23 7.31 -6.09 -1.51
N LYS A 24 6.28 -5.31 -1.90
CA LYS A 24 5.15 -5.00 -1.03
C LYS A 24 4.39 -6.27 -0.60
N TYR A 25 4.07 -7.17 -1.53
CA TYR A 25 3.35 -8.40 -1.20
C TYR A 25 4.16 -9.33 -0.29
N VAL A 26 5.46 -9.48 -0.56
CA VAL A 26 6.37 -10.28 0.26
C VAL A 26 6.50 -9.70 1.67
N SER A 27 6.57 -8.37 1.80
CA SER A 27 6.68 -7.69 3.09
C SER A 27 5.43 -7.89 3.95
N GLU A 28 4.23 -7.64 3.41
CA GLU A 28 2.99 -7.72 4.19
C GLU A 28 2.65 -9.17 4.57
N GLN A 29 2.76 -10.12 3.62
CA GLN A 29 2.52 -11.55 3.90
C GLN A 29 3.54 -12.09 4.90
N GLY A 30 4.80 -11.69 4.80
CA GLY A 30 5.85 -12.05 5.76
C GLY A 30 5.56 -11.53 7.16
N CYS A 31 5.16 -10.27 7.32
CA CYS A 31 4.78 -9.71 8.62
C CYS A 31 3.64 -10.49 9.27
N VAL A 32 2.54 -10.71 8.53
CA VAL A 32 1.38 -11.47 9.04
C VAL A 32 1.77 -12.89 9.43
N PHE A 33 2.67 -13.52 8.66
CA PHE A 33 3.15 -14.86 9.00
C PHE A 33 3.96 -14.87 10.30
N LEU A 34 4.84 -13.89 10.49
CA LEU A 34 5.64 -13.77 11.72
C LEU A 34 4.76 -13.46 12.93
N ASP A 35 3.72 -12.64 12.79
CA ASP A 35 2.74 -12.39 13.85
C ASP A 35 1.96 -13.66 14.21
N TYR A 36 1.53 -14.43 13.21
CA TYR A 36 0.90 -15.74 13.45
C TYR A 36 1.82 -16.69 14.22
N LEU A 37 3.08 -16.81 13.79
CA LEU A 37 4.07 -17.64 14.46
C LEU A 37 4.32 -17.16 15.90
N GLN A 38 4.40 -15.85 16.11
CA GLN A 38 4.55 -15.26 17.43
C GLN A 38 3.41 -15.70 18.36
N GLU A 39 2.15 -15.58 17.93
CA GLU A 39 0.99 -15.96 18.73
C GLU A 39 1.02 -17.46 19.11
N VAL A 40 1.24 -18.35 18.14
CA VAL A 40 1.20 -19.79 18.41
C VAL A 40 2.44 -20.30 19.16
N LEU A 41 3.55 -19.58 19.10
CA LEU A 41 4.81 -19.96 19.76
C LEU A 41 5.04 -19.30 21.12
N GLY A 42 4.00 -18.70 21.71
CA GLY A 42 4.02 -18.23 23.11
C GLY A 42 4.19 -16.73 23.28
N GLY A 43 3.90 -15.95 22.24
CA GLY A 43 3.81 -14.50 22.29
C GLY A 43 5.13 -13.76 21.99
N PRO A 44 5.07 -12.42 22.02
CA PRO A 44 6.15 -11.55 21.54
C PRO A 44 7.47 -11.74 22.28
N THR A 45 7.44 -12.00 23.58
CA THR A 45 8.68 -12.16 24.38
C THR A 45 9.47 -13.41 23.96
N GLU A 46 8.79 -14.55 23.81
CA GLU A 46 9.43 -15.81 23.42
C GLU A 46 9.90 -15.73 21.95
N PHE A 47 9.06 -15.21 21.07
CA PHE A 47 9.40 -15.10 19.65
C PHE A 47 10.52 -14.09 19.38
N TRP A 48 10.55 -12.97 20.11
CA TRP A 48 11.67 -12.02 20.07
C TRP A 48 12.98 -12.66 20.54
N SER A 49 12.94 -13.46 21.61
CA SER A 49 14.10 -14.19 22.11
C SER A 49 14.64 -15.14 21.04
N PHE A 50 13.78 -15.86 20.34
CA PHE A 50 14.15 -16.68 19.18
C PHE A 50 14.83 -15.86 18.08
N LEU A 51 14.18 -14.78 17.62
CA LEU A 51 14.68 -13.97 16.49
C LEU A 51 16.07 -13.40 16.79
N VAL A 52 16.22 -12.72 17.94
CA VAL A 52 17.44 -11.99 18.28
C VAL A 52 18.54 -12.91 18.77
N LYS A 53 18.22 -13.85 19.67
CA LYS A 53 19.27 -14.63 20.36
C LYS A 53 19.66 -15.89 19.60
N CYS A 54 18.76 -16.45 18.78
CA CYS A 54 19.01 -17.71 18.09
C CYS A 54 19.13 -17.52 16.58
N PHE A 55 18.12 -16.97 15.91
CA PHE A 55 18.10 -16.93 14.46
C PHE A 55 19.16 -15.99 13.87
N PHE A 56 19.21 -14.73 14.30
CA PHE A 56 20.17 -13.77 13.76
C PHE A 56 21.61 -14.04 14.19
N ASN A 57 21.81 -14.58 15.39
CA ASN A 57 23.14 -15.01 15.86
C ASN A 57 23.63 -16.31 15.17
N ARG A 58 22.74 -17.06 14.50
CA ARG A 58 23.10 -18.29 13.76
C ARG A 58 23.97 -18.01 12.53
N ARG A 59 23.91 -16.78 11.98
CA ARG A 59 24.75 -16.36 10.85
C ARG A 59 26.25 -16.53 11.12
N ASP A 60 26.67 -16.40 12.37
CA ASP A 60 28.07 -16.59 12.75
C ASP A 60 28.48 -18.08 12.76
N PHE A 61 27.52 -19.01 12.82
CA PHE A 61 27.79 -20.45 13.01
C PHE A 61 27.69 -21.30 11.74
N SER A 62 26.86 -20.93 10.76
CA SER A 62 26.63 -21.77 9.56
C SER A 62 27.69 -21.59 8.45
N GLY A 63 28.56 -20.58 8.57
CA GLY A 63 29.58 -20.27 7.56
C GLY A 63 29.03 -19.79 6.21
N SER A 64 27.71 -19.62 6.10
CA SER A 64 27.02 -19.07 4.92
C SER A 64 26.67 -17.61 5.17
N GLU A 65 26.96 -16.75 4.19
CA GLU A 65 26.60 -15.32 4.22
C GLU A 65 25.07 -15.10 4.08
N TYR A 66 24.34 -16.14 3.67
CA TYR A 66 22.91 -16.08 3.37
C TYR A 66 22.11 -17.08 4.20
N LEU A 67 20.94 -16.65 4.65
CA LEU A 67 19.92 -17.47 5.30
C LEU A 67 18.81 -17.76 4.30
N THR A 68 18.36 -19.01 4.26
CA THR A 68 17.22 -19.46 3.46
C THR A 68 15.95 -19.59 4.30
N THR A 69 14.80 -19.72 3.63
CA THR A 69 13.52 -20.02 4.29
C THR A 69 13.57 -21.34 5.08
N ASN A 70 14.31 -22.33 4.60
CA ASN A 70 14.51 -23.59 5.31
C ASN A 70 15.37 -23.41 6.56
N ASP A 71 16.44 -22.61 6.49
CA ASP A 71 17.25 -22.30 7.68
C ASP A 71 16.41 -21.61 8.77
N PHE A 72 15.48 -20.73 8.37
CA PHE A 72 14.52 -20.12 9.30
C PHE A 72 13.60 -21.16 9.93
N LYS A 73 12.98 -22.03 9.12
CA LYS A 73 12.10 -23.08 9.60
C LYS A 73 12.84 -24.05 10.53
N ASP A 74 14.01 -24.55 10.15
CA ASP A 74 14.79 -25.47 10.96
C ASP A 74 15.21 -24.82 12.29
N SER A 75 15.55 -23.53 12.27
CA SER A 75 15.86 -22.77 13.49
C SER A 75 14.65 -22.68 14.44
N LEU A 76 13.43 -22.54 13.90
CA LEU A 76 12.21 -22.54 14.71
C LEU A 76 12.00 -23.89 15.40
N TYR A 77 12.13 -24.98 14.65
CA TYR A 77 12.03 -26.34 15.21
C TYR A 77 13.13 -26.61 16.25
N ASP A 78 14.35 -26.13 16.01
CA ASP A 78 15.45 -26.29 16.97
C ASP A 78 15.26 -25.48 18.26
N HIS A 79 14.67 -24.28 18.16
CA HIS A 79 14.45 -23.41 19.33
C HIS A 79 13.23 -23.84 20.14
N PHE A 80 12.12 -24.14 19.47
CA PHE A 80 10.84 -24.47 20.08
C PHE A 80 10.58 -25.98 20.11
N LYS A 81 11.55 -26.78 20.59
CA LYS A 81 11.48 -28.26 20.62
C LYS A 81 10.22 -28.79 21.30
N GLU A 82 9.87 -28.19 22.43
CA GLU A 82 8.67 -28.57 23.20
C GLU A 82 7.35 -28.17 22.51
N LYS A 83 7.41 -27.41 21.41
CA LYS A 83 6.24 -26.96 20.62
C LYS A 83 6.25 -27.53 19.20
N HIS A 84 6.97 -28.61 18.93
CA HIS A 84 6.95 -29.28 17.61
C HIS A 84 5.51 -29.61 17.16
N GLY A 85 4.65 -30.11 18.05
CA GLY A 85 3.25 -30.37 17.69
C GLY A 85 2.48 -29.12 17.23
N VAL A 86 2.84 -27.93 17.71
CA VAL A 86 2.28 -26.65 17.23
C VAL A 86 2.86 -26.30 15.86
N LEU A 87 4.18 -26.40 15.71
CA LEU A 87 4.87 -26.15 14.43
C LEU A 87 4.41 -27.11 13.32
N ASP A 88 4.08 -28.36 13.65
CA ASP A 88 3.57 -29.35 12.70
C ASP A 88 2.14 -29.04 12.25
N SER A 89 1.38 -28.30 13.06
CA SER A 89 0.06 -27.80 12.68
C SER A 89 0.12 -26.57 11.74
N VAL A 90 1.29 -25.93 11.65
CA VAL A 90 1.51 -24.81 10.71
C VAL A 90 1.51 -25.36 9.29
N LYS A 91 0.65 -24.81 8.44
CA LYS A 91 0.59 -25.18 7.03
C LYS A 91 1.69 -24.47 6.24
N TRP A 92 2.93 -24.92 6.40
CA TRP A 92 4.13 -24.30 5.81
C TRP A 92 4.05 -24.10 4.30
N ASP A 93 3.51 -25.08 3.57
CA ASP A 93 3.38 -24.99 2.11
C ASP A 93 2.42 -23.88 1.68
N GLU A 94 1.29 -23.72 2.40
CA GLU A 94 0.35 -22.64 2.14
C GLU A 94 0.99 -21.26 2.39
N TRP A 95 1.86 -21.13 3.40
CA TRP A 95 2.52 -19.85 3.71
C TRP A 95 3.67 -19.50 2.77
N PHE A 96 4.47 -20.48 2.35
CA PHE A 96 5.68 -20.24 1.56
C PHE A 96 5.45 -20.26 0.06
N ASN A 97 4.51 -21.07 -0.42
CA ASN A 97 4.41 -21.38 -1.84
C ASN A 97 3.07 -20.94 -2.48
N GLN A 98 2.06 -20.61 -1.68
CA GLN A 98 0.78 -20.13 -2.21
C GLN A 98 0.69 -18.59 -2.20
N PRO A 99 0.06 -17.99 -3.21
CA PRO A 99 -0.09 -16.54 -3.27
C PRO A 99 -1.11 -16.03 -2.24
N GLY A 100 -0.72 -14.99 -1.49
CA GLY A 100 -1.57 -14.32 -0.51
C GLY A 100 -1.65 -15.05 0.84
N ILE A 101 -2.44 -14.50 1.75
CA ILE A 101 -2.57 -15.01 3.12
C ILE A 101 -3.44 -16.26 3.13
N PRO A 102 -2.99 -17.39 3.71
CA PRO A 102 -3.72 -18.63 3.55
C PRO A 102 -5.14 -18.56 4.13
N PRO A 103 -6.15 -19.13 3.43
CA PRO A 103 -7.56 -19.01 3.83
C PRO A 103 -7.84 -19.46 5.26
N SER A 104 -7.14 -20.47 5.77
CA SER A 104 -7.31 -20.97 7.14
C SER A 104 -6.90 -19.98 8.23
N TYR A 105 -6.14 -18.93 7.89
CA TYR A 105 -5.65 -17.94 8.85
C TYR A 105 -6.31 -16.57 8.72
N ARG A 106 -7.26 -16.40 7.78
CA ARG A 106 -8.01 -15.13 7.65
C ARG A 106 -8.82 -14.77 8.91
N GLY A 107 -9.25 -15.77 9.68
CA GLY A 107 -9.95 -15.55 10.96
C GLY A 107 -9.07 -14.99 12.07
N PHE A 108 -7.76 -15.30 12.06
CA PHE A 108 -6.78 -14.70 12.96
C PHE A 108 -6.50 -13.23 12.62
N MET A 109 -6.80 -12.82 11.39
CA MET A 109 -6.71 -11.44 10.92
C MET A 109 -8.06 -10.71 10.92
N ALA A 110 -9.00 -11.07 11.79
CA ALA A 110 -10.21 -10.28 11.93
C ALA A 110 -9.83 -8.89 12.46
N ILE A 111 -9.56 -7.95 11.55
CA ILE A 111 -9.24 -6.57 11.88
C ILE A 111 -10.54 -5.95 12.38
N GLU A 112 -10.63 -5.75 13.68
CA GLU A 112 -11.70 -4.95 14.26
C GLU A 112 -11.63 -3.52 13.72
N LYS A 113 -12.79 -2.90 13.53
CA LYS A 113 -12.84 -1.49 13.19
C LYS A 113 -12.11 -0.69 14.28
N THR A 114 -11.15 0.13 13.88
CA THR A 114 -10.53 1.11 14.76
C THR A 114 -11.50 2.26 15.01
N ASP A 115 -11.15 3.15 15.93
CA ASP A 115 -11.95 4.34 16.18
C ASP A 115 -12.04 5.25 14.95
N TRP A 116 -11.01 5.27 14.11
CA TRP A 116 -10.99 6.02 12.85
C TRP A 116 -11.97 5.44 11.83
N HIS A 117 -12.05 4.10 11.73
CA HIS A 117 -13.05 3.43 10.91
C HIS A 117 -14.47 3.76 11.38
N ARG A 118 -14.73 3.71 12.69
CA ARG A 118 -16.04 4.07 13.26
C ARG A 118 -16.40 5.54 13.03
N LYS A 119 -15.43 6.45 13.13
CA LYS A 119 -15.63 7.88 12.83
C LYS A 119 -15.94 8.10 11.36
N ALA A 120 -15.28 7.37 10.46
CA ALA A 120 -15.56 7.45 9.03
C ALA A 120 -16.97 6.94 8.70
N ASP A 121 -17.40 5.82 9.28
CA ASP A 121 -18.79 5.33 9.15
C ASP A 121 -19.78 6.41 9.64
N SER A 122 -19.56 6.94 10.85
CA SER A 122 -20.40 8.00 11.42
C SER A 122 -20.44 9.26 10.54
N LEU A 123 -19.32 9.65 9.94
CA LEU A 123 -19.30 10.79 9.02
C LEU A 123 -20.17 10.53 7.79
N VAL A 124 -20.14 9.32 7.24
CA VAL A 124 -20.95 8.97 6.05
C VAL A 124 -22.44 9.07 6.37
N ASP A 125 -22.86 8.55 7.53
CA ASP A 125 -24.26 8.51 7.95
C ASP A 125 -24.80 9.86 8.46
N GLU A 126 -23.93 10.72 8.98
CA GLU A 126 -24.33 12.00 9.56
C GLU A 126 -24.91 12.95 8.51
N LYS A 127 -26.05 13.57 8.84
CA LYS A 127 -26.79 14.48 7.95
C LYS A 127 -26.64 15.94 8.37
N GLU A 128 -26.37 16.19 9.65
CA GLU A 128 -26.21 17.53 10.20
C GLU A 128 -24.80 18.05 9.89
N TYR A 129 -24.74 19.21 9.24
CA TYR A 129 -23.48 19.85 8.85
C TYR A 129 -22.59 20.17 10.05
N GLU A 130 -23.17 20.68 11.13
CA GLU A 130 -22.44 21.06 12.34
C GLU A 130 -21.78 19.83 13.00
N LYS A 131 -22.51 18.72 13.12
CA LYS A 131 -21.96 17.45 13.65
C LYS A 131 -20.88 16.87 12.75
N SER A 132 -21.08 16.92 11.43
CA SER A 132 -20.07 16.50 10.46
C SER A 132 -18.79 17.33 10.60
N ARG A 133 -18.93 18.65 10.75
CA ARG A 133 -17.80 19.55 10.96
C ARG A 133 -17.06 19.20 12.25
N ASP A 134 -17.77 19.03 13.35
CA ASP A 134 -17.16 18.77 14.65
C ASP A 134 -16.41 17.42 14.66
N LEU A 135 -16.96 16.39 14.02
CA LEU A 135 -16.28 15.09 13.81
C LEU A 135 -15.00 15.26 12.98
N ILE A 136 -15.06 16.00 11.88
CA ILE A 136 -13.87 16.27 11.05
C ILE A 136 -12.80 17.03 11.85
N LEU A 137 -13.19 18.03 12.65
CA LEU A 137 -12.25 18.76 13.49
C LEU A 137 -11.59 17.86 14.54
N GLU A 138 -12.34 16.93 15.12
CA GLU A 138 -11.82 15.91 16.04
C GLU A 138 -10.79 15.01 15.36
N VAL A 139 -11.08 14.58 14.13
CA VAL A 139 -10.18 13.72 13.32
C VAL A 139 -8.93 14.45 12.87
N THR A 140 -8.95 15.78 12.72
CA THR A 140 -7.86 16.51 12.03
C THR A 140 -7.00 17.38 12.92
N ARG A 141 -7.52 17.92 14.04
CA ARG A 141 -6.76 18.87 14.88
C ARG A 141 -5.80 18.21 15.88
N ASN A 142 -6.14 17.03 16.39
CA ASN A 142 -5.44 16.45 17.55
C ASN A 142 -4.89 15.05 17.26
N THR A 143 -4.65 14.72 15.99
CA THR A 143 -4.33 13.37 15.57
C THR A 143 -2.97 13.30 14.88
N ASP A 144 -2.36 12.12 14.96
CA ASP A 144 -1.18 11.78 14.17
C ASP A 144 -1.55 11.64 12.68
N ASP A 145 -0.61 11.90 11.78
CA ASP A 145 -0.85 11.82 10.33
C ASP A 145 -1.30 10.42 9.92
N ARG A 146 -0.85 9.37 10.63
CA ARG A 146 -1.29 7.98 10.43
C ARG A 146 -2.77 7.78 10.65
N ALA A 147 -3.36 8.42 11.66
CA ALA A 147 -4.78 8.35 11.93
C ALA A 147 -5.60 9.00 10.80
N ILE A 148 -5.13 10.12 10.26
CA ILE A 148 -5.76 10.79 9.13
C ILE A 148 -5.67 9.93 7.86
N ILE A 149 -4.51 9.32 7.61
CA ILE A 149 -4.29 8.40 6.50
C ILE A 149 -5.23 7.19 6.61
N GLU A 150 -5.34 6.59 7.79
CA GLU A 150 -6.24 5.46 8.04
C GLU A 150 -7.70 5.85 7.80
N PHE A 151 -8.13 6.97 8.37
CA PHE A 151 -9.47 7.52 8.19
C PHE A 151 -9.83 7.76 6.71
N LEU A 152 -8.95 8.46 5.96
CA LEU A 152 -9.18 8.74 4.54
C LEU A 152 -9.10 7.47 3.68
N THR A 153 -8.20 6.56 4.01
CA THR A 153 -8.08 5.27 3.29
C THR A 153 -9.37 4.48 3.42
N TYR A 154 -9.93 4.40 4.62
CA TYR A 154 -11.18 3.70 4.84
C TYR A 154 -12.38 4.41 4.20
N LEU A 155 -12.47 5.74 4.26
CA LEU A 155 -13.50 6.48 3.50
C LEU A 155 -13.43 6.21 1.99
N LEU A 156 -12.22 6.04 1.44
CA LEU A 156 -12.03 5.70 0.04
C LEU A 156 -12.57 4.30 -0.30
N THR A 157 -12.51 3.33 0.62
CA THR A 157 -13.02 1.96 0.40
C THR A 157 -14.53 1.81 0.59
N LEU A 158 -15.19 2.70 1.31
CA LEU A 158 -16.63 2.64 1.52
C LEU A 158 -17.40 2.80 0.19
N PRO A 159 -18.51 2.09 -0.04
CA PRO A 159 -19.27 2.21 -1.30
C PRO A 159 -20.08 3.51 -1.40
N THR A 160 -20.28 4.22 -0.29
CA THR A 160 -21.15 5.40 -0.23
C THR A 160 -20.40 6.66 -0.66
N ASP A 161 -21.07 7.47 -1.49
CA ASP A 161 -20.56 8.77 -1.91
C ASP A 161 -20.77 9.85 -0.82
N LEU A 162 -19.75 10.67 -0.59
CA LEU A 162 -19.77 11.85 0.25
C LEU A 162 -20.30 13.06 -0.53
N SER A 163 -21.07 13.91 0.16
CA SER A 163 -21.52 15.17 -0.43
C SER A 163 -20.36 16.17 -0.59
N PRO A 164 -20.47 17.11 -1.55
CA PRO A 164 -19.49 18.20 -1.71
C PRO A 164 -19.24 19.00 -0.42
N ALA A 165 -20.26 19.16 0.43
CA ALA A 165 -20.11 19.84 1.72
C ALA A 165 -19.19 19.07 2.69
N LYS A 166 -19.31 17.74 2.77
CA LYS A 166 -18.42 16.89 3.59
C LYS A 166 -17.00 16.90 3.05
N LEU A 167 -16.86 16.86 1.74
CA LEU A 167 -15.58 17.00 1.06
C LEU A 167 -14.92 18.35 1.44
N LEU A 168 -15.62 19.47 1.29
CA LEU A 168 -15.08 20.79 1.67
C LEU A 168 -14.70 20.88 3.16
N LEU A 169 -15.45 20.22 4.05
CA LEU A 169 -15.12 20.13 5.47
C LEU A 169 -13.79 19.42 5.72
N ILE A 170 -13.51 18.33 4.99
CA ILE A 170 -12.25 17.58 5.05
C ILE A 170 -11.09 18.44 4.51
N GLU A 171 -11.32 19.18 3.43
CA GLU A 171 -10.28 19.95 2.74
C GLU A 171 -9.58 20.97 3.64
N ARG A 172 -10.37 21.82 4.31
CA ARG A 172 -9.88 22.96 5.10
C ARG A 172 -8.80 22.57 6.12
N PRO A 173 -9.07 21.68 7.09
CA PRO A 173 -8.07 21.35 8.10
C PRO A 173 -6.88 20.56 7.53
N ILE A 174 -7.07 19.84 6.43
CA ILE A 174 -6.04 18.98 5.85
C ILE A 174 -5.05 19.78 5.01
N LEU A 175 -5.54 20.57 4.05
CA LEU A 175 -4.69 21.28 3.09
C LEU A 175 -4.13 22.59 3.63
N GLU A 176 -4.81 23.25 4.58
CA GLU A 176 -4.33 24.52 5.15
C GLU A 176 -3.30 24.31 6.26
N MET A 177 -3.31 23.16 6.96
CA MET A 177 -2.47 22.97 8.16
C MET A 177 -1.29 22.00 7.99
N ARG A 178 -1.34 21.01 7.08
CA ARG A 178 -0.24 20.05 6.91
C ARG A 178 -0.02 19.63 5.45
N PRO A 179 1.12 19.97 4.82
CA PRO A 179 1.45 19.50 3.48
C PRO A 179 2.00 18.07 3.50
N TYR A 180 1.23 17.09 3.98
CA TYR A 180 1.63 15.68 3.90
C TYR A 180 1.15 15.04 2.60
N CYS A 181 2.09 14.53 1.80
CA CYS A 181 1.80 14.05 0.45
C CYS A 181 0.80 12.89 0.39
N GLU A 182 0.85 11.95 1.35
CA GLU A 182 -0.08 10.82 1.39
C GLU A 182 -1.52 11.29 1.66
N ILE A 183 -1.67 12.27 2.56
CA ILE A 183 -2.98 12.80 2.92
C ILE A 183 -3.56 13.55 1.71
N LYS A 184 -2.76 14.42 1.05
CA LYS A 184 -3.18 15.10 -0.19
C LYS A 184 -3.53 14.11 -1.30
N PHE A 185 -2.75 13.05 -1.45
CA PHE A 185 -3.01 11.97 -2.40
C PHE A 185 -4.37 11.29 -2.14
N LEU A 186 -4.60 10.82 -0.92
CA LEU A 186 -5.86 10.16 -0.54
C LEU A 186 -7.05 11.09 -0.69
N TRP A 187 -6.87 12.36 -0.30
CA TRP A 187 -7.88 13.39 -0.47
C TRP A 187 -8.28 13.59 -1.93
N LEU A 188 -7.32 13.75 -2.84
CA LEU A 188 -7.59 13.91 -4.26
C LEU A 188 -8.34 12.71 -4.85
N ARG A 189 -7.91 11.48 -4.49
CA ARG A 189 -8.61 10.25 -4.90
C ARG A 189 -10.04 10.20 -4.37
N LEU A 190 -10.25 10.63 -3.12
CA LEU A 190 -11.58 10.71 -2.52
C LEU A 190 -12.46 11.70 -3.29
N CYS A 191 -11.96 12.89 -3.66
CA CYS A 191 -12.73 13.84 -4.46
C CYS A 191 -13.10 13.28 -5.84
N ILE A 192 -12.16 12.62 -6.52
CA ILE A 192 -12.37 12.04 -7.84
C ILE A 192 -13.40 10.89 -7.78
N LYS A 193 -13.27 9.99 -6.79
CA LYS A 193 -14.24 8.92 -6.54
C LYS A 193 -15.66 9.47 -6.40
N ASN A 194 -15.81 10.56 -5.65
CA ASN A 194 -17.10 11.22 -5.41
C ASN A 194 -17.54 12.16 -6.55
N LYS A 195 -16.82 12.17 -7.69
CA LYS A 195 -17.09 13.02 -8.86
C LYS A 195 -17.24 14.50 -8.52
N TRP A 196 -16.52 14.98 -7.51
CA TRP A 196 -16.53 16.38 -7.14
C TRP A 196 -15.51 17.13 -8.00
N SER A 197 -15.99 17.83 -9.03
CA SER A 197 -15.15 18.56 -9.99
C SER A 197 -14.64 19.88 -9.42
N ASP A 198 -15.49 20.55 -8.64
CA ASP A 198 -15.28 21.89 -8.10
C ASP A 198 -14.80 22.87 -9.19
N ASP A 199 -15.65 23.08 -10.20
CA ASP A 199 -15.35 23.87 -11.40
C ASP A 199 -14.05 23.43 -12.14
N GLY A 200 -13.75 22.13 -12.11
CA GLY A 200 -12.55 21.53 -12.70
C GLY A 200 -11.28 21.71 -11.85
N ARG A 201 -11.36 22.33 -10.67
CA ARG A 201 -10.23 22.53 -9.75
C ARG A 201 -9.64 21.20 -9.32
N ILE A 202 -10.46 20.20 -8.99
CA ILE A 202 -9.97 18.90 -8.51
C ILE A 202 -9.14 18.22 -9.59
N THR A 203 -9.64 18.15 -10.82
CA THR A 203 -8.90 17.57 -11.97
C THR A 203 -7.58 18.27 -12.21
N LYS A 204 -7.57 19.60 -12.23
CA LYS A 204 -6.35 20.40 -12.41
C LYS A 204 -5.35 20.16 -11.28
N THR A 205 -5.84 20.13 -10.04
CA THR A 205 -5.00 19.93 -8.83
C THR A 205 -4.43 18.52 -8.80
N ALA A 206 -5.23 17.51 -9.13
CA ALA A 206 -4.80 16.11 -9.21
C ALA A 206 -3.72 15.92 -10.28
N LEU A 207 -3.95 16.46 -11.48
CA LEU A 207 -2.96 16.39 -12.56
C LEU A 207 -1.68 17.16 -12.22
N ASN A 208 -1.77 18.34 -11.60
CA ASN A 208 -0.57 19.06 -11.13
C ASN A 208 0.21 18.24 -10.09
N PHE A 209 -0.50 17.67 -9.13
CA PHE A 209 0.08 16.83 -8.07
C PHE A 209 0.87 15.67 -8.68
N VAL A 210 0.30 14.88 -9.60
CA VAL A 210 0.99 13.69 -10.13
C VAL A 210 1.96 13.98 -11.27
N CYS A 211 1.81 15.09 -11.98
CA CYS A 211 2.68 15.40 -13.13
C CYS A 211 3.88 16.28 -12.76
N ASN A 212 3.78 17.09 -11.70
CA ASN A 212 4.78 18.10 -11.39
C ASN A 212 5.39 17.94 -9.99
N GLU A 213 4.61 17.40 -9.03
CA GLU A 213 5.02 17.24 -7.62
C GLU A 213 5.45 15.80 -7.30
N TYR A 214 4.59 14.79 -7.54
CA TYR A 214 4.74 13.40 -7.12
C TYR A 214 4.50 12.41 -8.28
N CYS A 215 5.54 12.16 -9.07
CA CYS A 215 5.48 11.43 -10.34
C CYS A 215 5.71 9.92 -10.23
N LEU A 216 5.76 9.36 -9.03
CA LEU A 216 5.97 7.93 -8.80
C LEU A 216 4.71 7.13 -9.19
N PRO A 217 4.84 5.88 -9.66
CA PRO A 217 3.71 5.03 -10.00
C PRO A 217 2.68 4.90 -8.85
N LYS A 218 3.17 4.84 -7.59
CA LYS A 218 2.35 4.83 -6.37
C LYS A 218 1.26 5.93 -6.35
N TYR A 219 1.59 7.13 -6.84
CA TYR A 219 0.68 8.28 -6.81
C TYR A 219 0.03 8.54 -8.17
N ALA A 220 0.83 8.50 -9.23
CA ALA A 220 0.38 8.84 -10.58
C ALA A 220 -0.63 7.82 -11.11
N CYS A 221 -0.32 6.51 -11.05
CA CYS A 221 -1.14 5.49 -11.68
C CYS A 221 -2.55 5.42 -11.08
N PRO A 222 -2.76 5.44 -9.74
CA PRO A 222 -4.10 5.47 -9.17
C PRO A 222 -4.91 6.70 -9.56
N ILE A 223 -4.32 7.90 -9.50
CA ILE A 223 -5.05 9.14 -9.86
C ILE A 223 -5.41 9.16 -11.35
N PHE A 224 -4.50 8.79 -12.25
CA PHE A 224 -4.81 8.72 -13.67
C PHE A 224 -5.89 7.69 -13.98
N ARG A 225 -5.90 6.55 -13.28
CA ARG A 225 -6.95 5.54 -13.39
C ARG A 225 -8.30 6.10 -12.95
N ASP A 226 -8.36 6.69 -11.76
CA ASP A 226 -9.61 7.27 -11.24
C ASP A 226 -10.14 8.39 -12.18
N LEU A 227 -9.26 9.25 -12.71
CA LEU A 227 -9.62 10.30 -13.67
C LEU A 227 -10.03 9.75 -15.05
N TYR A 228 -9.52 8.59 -15.45
CA TYR A 228 -9.89 7.94 -16.71
C TYR A 228 -11.25 7.23 -16.62
N GLU A 229 -11.52 6.58 -15.49
CA GLU A 229 -12.80 5.94 -15.19
C GLU A 229 -13.93 6.97 -15.10
N TRP A 230 -13.65 8.16 -14.55
CA TRP A 230 -14.59 9.28 -14.58
C TRP A 230 -14.65 9.96 -15.96
N GLU A 231 -15.79 9.77 -16.65
CA GLU A 231 -15.99 10.19 -18.04
C GLU A 231 -15.68 11.67 -18.32
N GLU A 232 -16.08 12.58 -17.43
CA GLU A 232 -15.87 14.03 -17.60
C GLU A 232 -14.38 14.42 -17.58
N THR A 233 -13.55 13.65 -16.88
CA THR A 233 -12.12 13.94 -16.72
C THR A 233 -11.22 13.11 -17.62
N ARG A 234 -11.76 12.09 -18.26
CA ARG A 234 -11.03 11.12 -19.08
C ARG A 234 -10.19 11.80 -20.17
N GLN A 235 -10.80 12.71 -20.92
CA GLN A 235 -10.10 13.39 -22.01
C GLN A 235 -8.98 14.31 -21.49
N SER A 236 -9.17 14.93 -20.32
CA SER A 236 -8.15 15.75 -19.66
C SER A 236 -6.94 14.90 -19.22
N ALA A 237 -7.19 13.71 -18.68
CA ALA A 237 -6.14 12.76 -18.31
C ALA A 237 -5.32 12.31 -19.54
N ILE A 238 -5.99 11.88 -20.62
CA ILE A 238 -5.34 11.46 -21.87
C ILE A 238 -4.52 12.62 -22.47
N THR A 239 -5.12 13.81 -22.56
CA THR A 239 -4.47 14.98 -23.17
C THR A 239 -3.23 15.39 -22.38
N ARG A 240 -3.32 15.39 -21.05
CA ARG A 240 -2.17 15.71 -20.19
C ARG A 240 -1.05 14.69 -20.33
N PHE A 241 -1.38 13.39 -20.37
CA PHE A 241 -0.40 12.33 -20.56
C PHE A 241 0.28 12.41 -21.93
N ARG A 242 -0.47 12.68 -23.01
CA ARG A 242 0.10 12.92 -24.34
C ARG A 242 1.09 14.08 -24.34
N ALA A 243 0.72 15.21 -23.74
CA ALA A 243 1.61 16.36 -23.62
C ALA A 243 2.90 16.04 -22.85
N ILE A 244 2.86 15.09 -21.90
CA ILE A 244 4.04 14.63 -21.15
C ILE A 244 4.98 13.82 -22.04
N ILE A 245 4.45 12.89 -22.85
CA ILE A 245 5.29 12.01 -23.68
C ILE A 245 5.83 12.71 -24.94
N THR A 246 5.17 13.77 -25.42
CA THR A 246 5.61 14.55 -26.59
C THR A 246 6.51 15.74 -26.25
N ALA A 247 6.72 16.05 -24.96
CA ALA A 247 7.59 17.15 -24.55
C ALA A 247 9.06 16.83 -24.91
N THR A 248 9.70 17.70 -25.70
CA THR A 248 11.12 17.60 -26.06
C THR A 248 12.05 18.05 -24.93
N ASP A 249 13.33 17.68 -25.02
CA ASP A 249 14.28 17.50 -23.91
C ASP A 249 14.46 18.63 -22.88
N ASP A 250 14.13 19.89 -23.19
CA ASP A 250 14.24 21.01 -22.24
C ASP A 250 13.12 21.05 -21.16
N ASN A 251 12.08 20.22 -21.30
CA ASN A 251 10.93 20.20 -20.39
C ASN A 251 10.52 18.77 -20.00
N ARG A 252 11.49 17.86 -19.88
CA ARG A 252 11.25 16.45 -19.54
C ARG A 252 10.41 16.34 -18.28
N SER A 253 9.30 15.60 -18.40
CA SER A 253 8.51 15.16 -17.26
C SER A 253 9.41 14.48 -16.22
N LYS A 254 9.15 14.73 -14.94
CA LYS A 254 9.81 14.04 -13.83
C LYS A 254 9.37 12.58 -13.69
N MET A 255 8.43 12.13 -14.52
CA MET A 255 7.98 10.74 -14.55
C MET A 255 9.09 9.82 -15.07
N LEU A 256 9.38 8.78 -14.30
CA LEU A 256 10.29 7.71 -14.73
C LEU A 256 9.66 6.88 -15.85
N PRO A 257 10.46 6.18 -16.68
CA PRO A 257 9.96 5.31 -17.73
C PRO A 257 8.95 4.27 -17.26
N GLU A 258 9.14 3.73 -16.05
CA GLU A 258 8.20 2.80 -15.40
C GLU A 258 6.79 3.42 -15.27
N THR A 259 6.70 4.63 -14.71
CA THR A 259 5.43 5.37 -14.59
C THR A 259 4.80 5.58 -15.96
N ILE A 260 5.59 5.98 -16.96
CA ILE A 260 5.09 6.27 -18.31
C ILE A 260 4.51 5.00 -18.95
N ASN A 261 5.19 3.86 -18.83
CA ASN A 261 4.74 2.59 -19.38
C ASN A 261 3.44 2.11 -18.73
N GLU A 262 3.32 2.22 -17.41
CA GLU A 262 2.10 1.85 -16.70
C GLU A 262 0.92 2.78 -17.07
N LEU A 263 1.16 4.10 -17.14
CA LEU A 263 0.15 5.06 -17.57
C LEU A 263 -0.29 4.86 -19.02
N SER A 264 0.63 4.51 -19.92
CA SER A 264 0.32 4.15 -21.31
C SER A 264 -0.67 2.99 -21.38
N SER A 265 -0.46 1.96 -20.55
CA SER A 265 -1.36 0.82 -20.41
C SER A 265 -2.73 1.23 -19.85
N ILE A 266 -2.75 1.99 -18.74
CA ILE A 266 -3.98 2.46 -18.08
C ILE A 266 -4.84 3.30 -19.04
N LEU A 267 -4.23 4.18 -19.82
CA LEU A 267 -4.93 5.15 -20.66
C LEU A 267 -5.18 4.65 -22.10
N GLY A 268 -4.63 3.49 -22.47
CA GLY A 268 -4.70 2.96 -23.84
C GLY A 268 -4.00 3.85 -24.87
N VAL A 269 -2.93 4.54 -24.48
CA VAL A 269 -2.17 5.46 -25.35
C VAL A 269 -0.87 4.80 -25.77
N ALA A 270 -0.69 4.53 -27.07
CA ALA A 270 0.54 3.95 -27.60
C ALA A 270 1.73 4.89 -27.40
N LEU A 271 2.86 4.33 -26.96
CA LEU A 271 4.15 5.03 -26.94
C LEU A 271 4.77 4.89 -28.33
N GLU A 272 5.04 6.00 -29.00
CA GLU A 272 5.79 5.95 -30.25
C GLU A 272 7.23 5.51 -29.98
N PRO A 273 7.82 4.62 -30.81
CA PRO A 273 9.22 4.26 -30.67
C PRO A 273 10.06 5.52 -30.87
N ARG A 274 10.80 5.92 -29.83
CA ARG A 274 11.77 7.00 -29.94
C ARG A 274 12.82 6.58 -30.98
N ALA A 275 12.95 7.36 -32.04
CA ALA A 275 14.00 7.24 -33.05
C ALA A 275 15.37 7.62 -32.47
#